data_AF-A0A6L8NH10-F1
#
_entry.id   AF-A0A6L8NH10-F1
#
_cell.length_a   1.000
_cell.length_b   1.000
_cell.length_c   1.000
_cell.angle_alpha   90.00
_cell.angle_beta   90.00
_cell.angle_gamma   90.00
#
_symmetry.space_group_name_H-M   'P 1'
#
loop_
_entity.id
_entity.type
_entity.pdbx_description
1 polymer ?
#
loop_
_entity_poly.entity_id
_entity_poly.type
_entity_poly.pdbx_seq_one_letter_code
_entity_poly.pdbx_strand_id
1 'polypeptide(L)'
;MSFTHLRTASGYSLRYGASHVHDLARRAAERGLDALALTDRDSLAGAVRHAKACAAAGVRPLFGVDLGVPAVPQPGAAGSGDPHRTRTPAKG
;
A
#
# COMPACT_ATOMS: atom_id res chain seq x y z
N MET A 1 3.21 18.39 14.03
CA MET A 1 2.45 17.13 14.07
C MET A 1 3.04 16.19 13.03
N SER A 2 3.43 14.99 13.43
CA SER A 2 3.97 13.98 12.52
C SER A 2 2.84 13.24 11.81
N PHE A 3 2.95 13.04 10.50
CA PHE A 3 2.02 12.26 9.69
C PHE A 3 2.75 11.08 9.05
N THR A 4 2.06 9.97 8.79
CA THR A 4 2.65 8.80 8.13
C THR A 4 1.62 8.18 7.21
N HIS A 5 1.98 8.01 5.94
CA HIS A 5 1.13 7.29 5.00
C HIS A 5 1.21 5.79 5.29
N LEU A 6 0.09 5.21 5.74
CA LEU A 6 -0.03 3.76 6.02
C LEU A 6 -0.60 2.95 4.84
N ARG A 7 -1.08 3.64 3.80
CA ARG A 7 -1.53 3.04 2.54
C ARG A 7 -0.89 3.80 1.39
N THR A 8 0.00 3.15 0.65
CA THR A 8 0.69 3.75 -0.49
C THR A 8 0.96 2.66 -1.52
N ALA A 9 0.56 2.93 -2.77
CA ALA A 9 0.82 2.04 -3.89
C ALA A 9 2.03 2.55 -4.69
N SER A 10 2.92 1.65 -5.04
CA SER A 10 4.03 1.88 -5.96
C SER A 10 3.72 1.32 -7.34
N GLY A 11 4.61 1.54 -8.31
CA GLY A 11 4.54 0.93 -9.64
C GLY A 11 4.54 -0.59 -9.65
N TYR A 12 4.79 -1.26 -8.52
CA TYR A 12 4.61 -2.72 -8.38
C TYR A 12 3.15 -3.14 -8.16
N SER A 13 2.25 -2.18 -7.92
CA SER A 13 0.80 -2.35 -7.94
C SER A 13 0.30 -2.23 -9.39
N LEU A 14 0.24 -3.37 -10.09
CA LEU A 14 -0.04 -3.44 -11.54
C LEU A 14 -1.33 -2.68 -11.91
N ARG A 15 -1.23 -1.67 -12.78
CA ARG A 15 -2.33 -0.78 -13.21
C ARG A 15 -2.92 0.13 -12.12
N TYR A 16 -2.38 0.12 -10.91
CA TYR A 16 -2.90 0.88 -9.77
C TYR A 16 -1.89 1.82 -9.11
N GLY A 17 -0.58 1.63 -9.30
CA GLY A 17 0.43 2.56 -8.81
C GLY A 17 1.23 3.21 -9.94
N ALA A 18 1.49 4.51 -9.77
CA ALA A 18 2.20 5.33 -10.75
C ALA A 18 3.64 5.69 -10.32
N SER A 19 3.94 5.65 -9.02
CA SER A 19 5.21 6.13 -8.49
C SER A 19 6.18 4.99 -8.21
N HIS A 20 7.46 5.16 -8.55
CA HIS A 20 8.50 4.24 -8.13
C HIS A 20 8.78 4.38 -6.63
N VAL A 21 9.18 3.28 -5.98
CA VAL A 21 9.49 3.26 -4.54
C VAL A 21 10.59 4.24 -4.15
N HIS A 22 11.55 4.52 -5.04
CA HIS A 22 12.61 5.51 -4.81
C HIS A 22 12.07 6.94 -4.74
N ASP A 23 11.12 7.29 -5.61
CA ASP A 23 10.47 8.59 -5.58
C ASP A 23 9.60 8.76 -4.34
N LEU A 24 8.87 7.70 -3.96
CA LEU A 24 8.05 7.70 -2.75
C LEU A 24 8.91 7.93 -1.49
N ALA A 25 10.01 7.19 -1.33
CA ALA A 25 10.92 7.35 -0.20
C ALA A 25 11.58 8.73 -0.18
N ARG A 26 12.05 9.24 -1.34
CA ARG A 26 12.60 10.59 -1.45
C ARG A 26 11.58 11.66 -1.06
N ARG A 27 10.35 11.57 -1.57
CA ARG A 27 9.27 12.51 -1.22
C ARG A 27 8.90 12.45 0.27
N ALA A 28 8.97 11.27 0.88
CA ALA A 28 8.74 11.12 2.32
C ALA A 28 9.83 11.83 3.14
N ALA A 29 11.10 11.68 2.76
CA ALA A 29 12.22 12.39 3.39
C ALA A 29 12.12 13.92 3.19
N GLU A 30 11.82 14.40 1.97
CA GLU A 30 11.62 15.83 1.66
C GLU A 30 10.52 16.46 2.53
N ARG A 31 9.53 15.67 2.94
CA ARG A 31 8.39 16.11 3.77
C ARG A 31 8.61 15.89 5.26
N GLY A 32 9.75 15.37 5.68
CA GLY A 32 10.05 15.09 7.09
C GLY A 32 9.19 13.97 7.68
N LEU A 33 8.83 12.96 6.88
CA LEU A 33 8.11 11.79 7.40
C LEU A 33 9.09 10.79 8.01
N ASP A 34 8.82 10.37 9.25
CA ASP A 34 9.65 9.37 9.94
C ASP A 34 9.50 7.96 9.36
N ALA A 35 8.34 7.67 8.75
CA ALA A 35 7.99 6.35 8.23
C ALA A 35 7.15 6.43 6.96
N LEU A 36 7.21 5.36 6.16
CA LEU A 36 6.41 5.20 4.95
C LEU A 36 6.01 3.73 4.75
N ALA A 37 4.70 3.47 4.68
CA ALA A 37 4.20 2.15 4.33
C ALA A 37 4.17 1.93 2.81
N LEU A 38 4.46 0.70 2.39
CA LEU A 38 4.14 0.22 1.06
C LEU A 38 3.04 -0.84 1.17
N THR A 39 1.96 -0.66 0.41
CA THR A 39 0.79 -1.53 0.38
C THR A 39 0.35 -1.73 -1.08
N ASP A 40 1.19 -2.37 -1.89
CA ASP A 40 0.85 -2.67 -3.28
C ASP A 40 -0.35 -3.62 -3.35
N ARG A 41 -1.10 -3.54 -4.45
CA ARG A 41 -2.30 -4.36 -4.62
C ARG A 41 -1.90 -5.80 -4.93
N ASP A 42 -2.37 -6.73 -4.09
CA ASP A 42 -2.20 -8.17 -4.24
C ASP A 42 -0.75 -8.62 -4.54
N SER A 43 0.24 -7.84 -4.09
CA SER A 43 1.65 -8.02 -4.43
C SER A 43 2.57 -7.47 -3.36
N LEU A 44 3.70 -8.15 -3.16
CA LEU A 44 4.84 -7.69 -2.36
C LEU A 44 6.11 -7.52 -3.22
N ALA A 45 5.98 -7.50 -4.55
CA ALA A 45 7.11 -7.46 -5.48
C ALA A 45 8.00 -6.20 -5.30
N GLY A 46 7.41 -5.11 -4.76
CA GLY A 46 8.11 -3.88 -4.45
C GLY A 46 8.84 -3.86 -3.10
N ALA A 47 8.58 -4.81 -2.19
CA ALA A 47 8.96 -4.72 -0.78
C ALA A 47 10.47 -4.57 -0.55
N VAL A 48 11.30 -5.38 -1.21
CA VAL A 48 12.77 -5.31 -1.04
C VAL A 48 13.33 -3.98 -1.57
N ARG A 49 12.81 -3.49 -2.71
CA ARG A 49 13.25 -2.21 -3.28
C ARG A 49 12.78 -1.03 -2.45
N HIS A 50 11.58 -1.12 -1.86
CA HIS A 50 11.08 -0.15 -0.88
C HIS A 50 11.94 -0.08 0.37
N ALA A 51 12.31 -1.23 0.93
CA ALA A 51 13.21 -1.30 2.08
C ALA A 51 14.53 -0.58 1.80
N LYS A 52 15.16 -0.89 0.65
CA LYS A 52 16.41 -0.27 0.22
C LYS A 52 16.26 1.23 -0.02
N ALA A 53 15.19 1.67 -0.69
CA ALA A 53 14.93 3.08 -0.95
C ALA A 53 14.69 3.88 0.34
N CYS A 54 13.90 3.35 1.26
CA CYS A 54 13.65 3.97 2.56
C CYS A 54 14.93 4.07 3.39
N ALA A 55 15.73 3.00 3.44
CA ALA A 55 17.02 3.01 4.14
C ALA A 55 17.97 4.07 3.56
N ALA A 56 18.05 4.20 2.24
CA ALA A 56 18.87 5.22 1.58
C ALA A 56 18.37 6.65 1.85
N ALA A 57 17.06 6.84 2.04
CA ALA A 57 16.44 8.13 2.31
C ALA A 57 16.34 8.48 3.81
N GLY A 58 16.76 7.59 4.72
CA GLY A 58 16.62 7.80 6.17
C GLY A 58 15.17 7.70 6.67
N VAL A 59 14.28 7.06 5.93
CA VAL A 59 12.87 6.86 6.28
C VAL A 59 12.67 5.43 6.79
N ARG A 60 11.88 5.22 7.84
CA ARG A 60 11.56 3.87 8.32
C ARG A 60 10.54 3.19 7.38
N PRO A 61 10.87 2.05 6.74
CA PRO A 61 9.91 1.34 5.92
C PRO A 61 8.87 0.61 6.80
N LEU A 62 7.60 0.67 6.40
CA LEU A 62 6.54 -0.22 6.89
C LEU A 62 6.06 -1.11 5.73
N PHE A 63 5.86 -2.39 5.99
CA PHE A 63 5.49 -3.37 4.97
C PHE A 63 4.03 -3.80 5.15
N GLY A 64 3.27 -3.75 4.07
CA GLY A 64 1.91 -4.25 4.00
C GLY A 64 1.54 -4.61 2.57
N VAL A 65 0.28 -5.00 2.40
CA VAL A 65 -0.30 -5.36 1.12
C VAL A 65 -1.79 -5.03 1.15
N ASP A 66 -2.31 -4.51 0.05
CA ASP A 66 -3.75 -4.29 -0.12
C ASP A 66 -4.34 -5.51 -0.82
N LEU A 67 -4.97 -6.41 -0.05
CA LEU A 67 -5.48 -7.69 -0.53
C LEU A 67 -6.96 -7.59 -0.92
N GLY A 68 -7.26 -8.02 -2.14
CA GLY A 68 -8.63 -8.33 -2.54
C GLY A 68 -9.10 -9.62 -1.87
N VAL A 69 -9.99 -9.51 -0.88
CA VAL A 69 -10.58 -10.68 -0.20
C VAL A 69 -12.03 -10.90 -0.63
N PRO A 70 -12.47 -12.15 -0.84
CA PRO A 70 -13.88 -12.46 -1.06
C PRO A 70 -14.74 -11.99 0.12
N ALA A 71 -16.02 -11.68 -0.12
CA ALA A 71 -16.97 -11.45 0.97
C ALA A 71 -17.05 -12.71 1.83
N VAL A 72 -16.87 -12.54 3.14
CA VAL A 72 -17.29 -13.55 4.10
C VAL A 72 -18.80 -13.39 4.29
N PRO A 73 -19.63 -14.41 4.03
CA PRO A 73 -21.06 -14.34 4.30
C PRO A 73 -21.28 -14.05 5.79
N GLN A 74 -21.91 -12.91 6.09
CA GLN A 74 -22.26 -12.54 7.46
C GLN A 74 -23.69 -13.00 7.73
N PRO A 75 -23.93 -13.88 8.73
CA PRO A 75 -25.28 -14.26 9.11
C PRO A 75 -26.07 -13.02 9.53
N GLY A 76 -27.19 -12.74 8.87
CA GLY A 76 -28.07 -11.60 9.18
C GLY A 76 -27.77 -10.29 8.45
N ALA A 77 -26.75 -10.22 7.59
CA ALA A 77 -26.46 -9.03 6.78
C ALA A 77 -27.34 -8.96 5.53
N ALA A 78 -28.66 -8.92 5.70
CA ALA A 78 -29.58 -8.57 4.62
C ALA A 78 -29.57 -7.04 4.45
N GLY A 79 -28.80 -6.55 3.48
CA GLY A 79 -29.03 -5.24 2.86
C GLY A 79 -28.34 -4.03 3.49
N SER A 80 -27.01 -3.92 3.42
CA SER A 80 -26.30 -2.62 3.40
C SER A 80 -24.82 -2.72 3.00
N GLY A 81 -24.43 -3.73 2.22
CA GLY A 81 -23.01 -3.94 1.90
C GLY A 81 -22.47 -2.82 1.00
N ASP A 82 -21.62 -1.95 1.54
CA ASP A 82 -20.83 -1.00 0.75
C ASP A 82 -20.00 -1.79 -0.29
N PRO A 83 -20.19 -1.58 -1.61
CA PRO A 83 -19.44 -2.28 -2.65
C PRO A 83 -17.92 -2.04 -2.54
N HIS A 84 -17.47 -1.05 -1.77
CA HIS A 84 -16.06 -0.82 -1.50
C HIS A 84 -15.40 -1.86 -0.58
N ARG A 85 -16.18 -2.62 0.21
CA ARG A 85 -15.65 -3.63 1.15
C ARG A 85 -15.21 -4.93 0.51
N THR A 86 -15.70 -5.23 -0.69
CA THR A 86 -15.33 -6.44 -1.43
C THR A 86 -14.60 -6.06 -2.70
N ARG A 87 -13.27 -6.13 -2.65
CA ARG A 87 -12.44 -5.91 -3.84
C ARG A 87 -12.00 -7.25 -4.38
N THR A 88 -12.26 -7.49 -5.65
CA THR A 88 -11.77 -8.67 -6.36
C THR A 88 -10.24 -8.59 -6.47
N PRO A 89 -9.52 -9.71 -6.28
CA PRO A 89 -8.07 -9.76 -6.52
C PRO A 89 -7.69 -9.18 -7.88
N ALA A 90 -6.54 -8.53 -7.94
CA ALA A 90 -5.93 -8.10 -9.20
C ALA A 90 -5.78 -9.32 -10.12
N LYS A 91 -6.40 -9.25 -11.31
CA LYS A 91 -6.21 -10.25 -12.35
C LYS A 91 -4.94 -9.89 -13.12
N GLY A 92 -3.96 -10.78 -13.11
CA GLY A 92 -2.77 -10.71 -13.96
C GLY A 92 -3.14 -10.72 -15.44
#